data_AF-A0A9E5D4P1-F1
#
_entry.id   AF-A0A9E5D4P1-F1
#
_cell.length_a   1.000
_cell.length_b   1.000
_cell.length_c   1.000
_cell.angle_alpha   90.00
_cell.angle_beta   90.00
_cell.angle_gamma   90.00
#
_symmetry.space_group_name_H-M   'P 1'
#
loop_
_entity.id
_entity.type
_entity.pdbx_description
1 polymer ?
#
loop_
_entity_poly.entity_id
_entity_poly.type
_entity_poly.pdbx_seq_one_letter_code
_entity_poly.pdbx_strand_id
1 'polypeptide(L)'
;MVEPILARFGLGDPEWLDPATAGAIVLIAILVAFVLHKVVFPLIIRFTKWTPTDLDSRLVRSARWPVSLGILVLGVYLALTLPLDLTDTQQARTDTVAKVLAVVLGIFLVVGLLSKTVDWYLENLAGKTQGIIDVKLFPLIRRVAVVFIYGLGALLVMDLLGINISPLIA
;
A
#
# COMPACT_ATOMS: atom_id res chain seq x y z
N MET A 1 6.33 -35.19 -21.21
CA MET A 1 7.18 -35.92 -22.17
C MET A 1 8.17 -35.03 -22.94
N VAL A 2 8.37 -33.74 -22.58
CA VAL A 2 9.30 -32.81 -23.28
C VAL A 2 10.63 -32.65 -22.51
N GLU A 3 10.63 -32.86 -21.20
CA GLU A 3 11.79 -32.80 -20.30
C GLU A 3 13.03 -33.62 -20.74
N PRO A 4 12.92 -34.88 -21.21
CA PRO A 4 14.12 -35.66 -21.53
C PRO A 4 14.84 -35.18 -22.80
N ILE A 5 14.17 -34.41 -23.65
CA ILE A 5 14.77 -33.84 -24.87
C ILE A 5 15.55 -32.57 -24.52
N LEU A 6 15.03 -31.73 -23.62
CA LEU A 6 15.65 -30.47 -23.21
C LEU A 6 16.93 -30.69 -22.38
N ALA A 7 16.92 -31.70 -21.50
CA ALA A 7 18.10 -32.09 -20.71
C ALA A 7 19.29 -32.56 -21.58
N ARG A 8 19.02 -33.13 -22.76
CA ARG A 8 20.06 -33.61 -23.69
C ARG A 8 20.80 -32.49 -24.43
N PHE A 9 20.21 -31.30 -24.50
CA PHE A 9 20.79 -30.11 -25.12
C PHE A 9 21.42 -29.14 -24.12
N GLY A 10 21.55 -29.51 -22.84
CA GLY A 10 22.03 -28.59 -21.79
C GLY A 10 21.05 -27.45 -21.49
N LEU A 11 19.78 -27.63 -21.85
CA LEU A 11 18.66 -26.73 -21.61
C LEU A 11 17.75 -27.25 -20.49
N GLY A 12 18.30 -28.06 -19.56
CA GLY A 12 17.66 -28.25 -18.26
C GLY A 12 17.76 -26.94 -17.48
N ASP A 13 16.66 -26.51 -16.87
CA ASP A 13 16.41 -25.17 -16.29
C ASP A 13 17.68 -24.32 -16.12
N PRO A 14 17.94 -23.41 -17.07
CA PRO A 14 19.14 -22.60 -17.00
C PRO A 14 19.14 -21.77 -15.72
N GLU A 15 20.17 -21.93 -14.88
CA GLU A 15 20.35 -21.22 -13.58
C GLU A 15 20.24 -19.68 -13.70
N TRP A 16 20.32 -19.15 -14.92
CA TRP A 16 20.17 -17.72 -15.22
C TRP A 16 18.73 -17.28 -15.51
N LEU A 17 17.78 -18.19 -15.74
CA LEU A 17 16.37 -17.86 -15.97
C LEU A 17 15.71 -17.29 -14.71
N ASP A 18 16.01 -17.85 -13.55
CA ASP A 18 15.45 -17.43 -12.27
C ASP A 18 15.82 -15.98 -11.90
N PRO A 19 17.11 -15.57 -11.92
CA PRO A 19 17.46 -14.17 -11.70
C PRO A 19 17.01 -13.25 -12.85
N ALA A 20 16.94 -13.73 -14.10
CA ALA A 20 16.48 -12.93 -15.23
C ALA A 20 14.98 -12.62 -15.16
N THR A 21 14.17 -13.61 -14.77
CA THR A 21 12.73 -13.45 -14.57
C THR A 21 12.44 -12.56 -13.35
N ALA A 22 13.20 -12.71 -12.26
CA ALA A 22 13.17 -11.77 -11.13
C ALA A 22 13.42 -10.32 -11.57
N GLY A 23 14.49 -10.11 -12.34
CA GLY A 23 14.84 -8.81 -12.90
C GLY A 23 13.74 -8.22 -13.77
N ALA A 24 13.12 -9.05 -14.63
CA ALA A 24 12.00 -8.63 -15.48
C ALA A 24 10.76 -8.22 -14.66
N ILE A 25 10.41 -8.96 -13.61
CA ILE A 25 9.29 -8.62 -12.72
C ILE A 25 9.54 -7.29 -12.00
N VAL A 26 10.76 -7.06 -11.48
CA VAL A 26 11.13 -5.77 -10.88
C VAL A 26 11.00 -4.64 -11.90
N LEU A 27 11.48 -4.85 -13.13
CA LEU A 27 11.41 -3.85 -14.20
C LEU A 27 9.96 -3.50 -14.54
N ILE A 28 9.10 -4.51 -14.67
CA ILE A 28 7.66 -4.32 -14.91
C ILE A 28 7.02 -3.59 -13.72
N ALA A 29 7.34 -3.99 -12.48
CA ALA A 29 6.83 -3.33 -11.28
C ALA A 29 7.22 -1.86 -11.19
N ILE A 30 8.49 -1.53 -11.47
CA ILE A 30 8.98 -0.15 -11.52
C ILE A 30 8.24 0.61 -12.62
N LEU A 31 8.07 0.00 -13.80
CA LEU A 31 7.35 0.63 -14.90
C LEU A 31 5.89 0.91 -14.53
N VAL A 32 5.20 -0.06 -13.94
CA VAL A 32 3.80 0.08 -13.48
C VAL A 32 3.69 1.14 -12.39
N ALA A 33 4.59 1.14 -11.40
CA ALA A 33 4.64 2.16 -10.36
C ALA A 33 4.89 3.55 -10.96
N PHE A 34 5.79 3.67 -11.94
CA PHE A 34 6.09 4.91 -12.64
C PHE A 34 4.89 5.39 -13.47
N VAL A 35 4.22 4.50 -14.19
CA VAL A 35 3.01 4.81 -14.98
C VAL A 35 1.88 5.25 -14.05
N LEU A 36 1.64 4.55 -12.95
CA LEU A 36 0.61 4.94 -11.98
C LEU A 36 0.92 6.32 -11.40
N HIS A 37 2.16 6.53 -10.94
CA HIS A 37 2.60 7.80 -10.39
C HIS A 37 2.52 8.95 -11.41
N LYS A 38 3.07 8.77 -12.62
CA LYS A 38 3.27 9.85 -13.59
C LYS A 38 2.12 10.03 -14.59
N VAL A 39 1.32 8.99 -14.84
CA VAL A 39 0.23 9.02 -15.83
C VAL A 39 -1.12 8.93 -15.15
N VAL A 40 -1.37 7.88 -14.35
CA VAL A 40 -2.71 7.62 -13.81
C VAL A 40 -3.12 8.63 -12.74
N PHE A 41 -2.30 8.88 -11.72
CA PHE A 41 -2.64 9.88 -10.70
C PHE A 41 -2.89 11.30 -11.25
N PRO A 42 -2.05 11.88 -12.13
CA PRO A 42 -2.35 13.19 -12.70
C PRO A 42 -3.54 13.16 -13.67
N LEU A 43 -3.79 12.04 -14.37
CA LEU A 43 -4.99 11.87 -15.18
C LEU A 43 -6.25 11.86 -14.33
N ILE A 44 -6.28 11.07 -13.25
CA ILE A 44 -7.38 11.05 -12.28
C ILE A 44 -7.60 12.45 -11.74
N ILE A 45 -6.56 13.14 -11.22
CA ILE A 45 -6.69 14.52 -10.73
C ILE A 45 -7.27 15.45 -11.81
N ARG A 46 -6.88 15.28 -13.08
CA ARG A 46 -7.40 16.11 -14.18
C ARG A 46 -8.88 15.85 -14.45
N PHE A 47 -9.34 14.60 -14.34
CA PHE A 47 -10.77 14.27 -14.40
C PHE A 47 -11.51 14.74 -13.15
N THR A 48 -10.89 14.69 -11.98
CA THR A 48 -11.49 15.10 -10.72
C THR A 48 -11.70 16.62 -10.65
N LYS A 49 -10.88 17.42 -11.34
CA LYS A 49 -11.10 18.88 -11.49
C LYS A 49 -12.35 19.24 -12.28
N TRP A 50 -12.98 18.28 -12.96
CA TRP A 50 -14.25 18.49 -13.63
C TRP A 50 -15.44 18.42 -12.67
N THR A 51 -15.24 17.85 -11.48
CA THR A 51 -16.24 17.82 -10.42
C THR A 51 -16.15 19.11 -9.58
N PRO A 52 -17.26 19.74 -9.17
CA PRO A 52 -17.24 20.93 -8.31
C PRO A 52 -16.68 20.71 -6.88
N THR A 53 -16.28 19.48 -6.55
CA THR A 53 -15.86 19.04 -5.21
C THR A 53 -14.35 18.95 -5.10
N ASP A 54 -13.73 19.83 -4.30
CA ASP A 54 -12.28 19.79 -4.01
C ASP A 54 -11.84 18.56 -3.20
N LEU A 55 -12.78 17.86 -2.55
CA LEU A 55 -12.50 16.68 -1.72
C LEU A 55 -11.79 15.59 -2.52
N ASP A 56 -12.34 15.23 -3.67
CA ASP A 56 -11.86 14.12 -4.49
C ASP A 56 -10.41 14.37 -4.95
N SER A 57 -10.10 15.62 -5.32
CA SER A 57 -8.74 16.02 -5.73
C SER A 57 -7.75 15.91 -4.56
N ARG A 58 -8.18 16.25 -3.33
CA ARG A 58 -7.36 16.13 -2.12
C ARG A 58 -7.12 14.67 -1.73
N LEU A 59 -8.15 13.82 -1.82
CA LEU A 59 -8.05 12.38 -1.51
C LEU A 59 -7.10 11.66 -2.46
N VAL A 60 -7.24 11.90 -3.77
CA VAL A 60 -6.37 11.30 -4.80
C VAL A 60 -4.91 11.72 -4.60
N ARG A 61 -4.66 12.98 -4.23
CA ARG A 61 -3.30 13.48 -3.97
C ARG A 61 -2.69 12.84 -2.71
N SER A 62 -3.48 12.57 -1.69
CA SER A 62 -3.02 11.87 -0.48
C SER A 62 -2.77 10.38 -0.71
N ALA A 63 -3.58 9.71 -1.54
CA ALA A 63 -3.39 8.30 -1.89
C ALA A 63 -2.19 8.07 -2.84
N ARG A 64 -1.76 9.10 -3.59
CA ARG A 64 -0.69 9.01 -4.59
C ARG A 64 0.58 8.34 -4.08
N TRP A 65 1.11 8.82 -2.94
CA TRP A 65 2.37 8.32 -2.39
C TRP A 65 2.24 6.92 -1.78
N PRO A 66 1.27 6.65 -0.88
CA PRO A 66 1.09 5.33 -0.29
C PRO A 66 0.80 4.24 -1.32
N VAL A 67 -0.05 4.53 -2.31
CA VAL A 67 -0.41 3.56 -3.36
C VAL A 67 0.79 3.26 -4.26
N SER A 68 1.51 4.30 -4.71
CA SER A 68 2.70 4.10 -5.56
C SER A 68 3.75 3.24 -4.84
N LEU A 69 3.98 3.50 -3.55
CA LEU A 69 4.89 2.70 -2.73
C LEU A 69 4.37 1.27 -2.52
N GLY A 70 3.07 1.09 -2.31
CA GLY A 70 2.46 -0.24 -2.14
C GLY A 70 2.64 -1.13 -3.37
N ILE A 71 2.48 -0.55 -4.57
CA ILE A 71 2.71 -1.27 -5.83
C ILE A 71 4.18 -1.65 -5.99
N LEU A 72 5.10 -0.76 -5.61
CA LEU A 72 6.53 -1.06 -5.64
C LEU A 72 6.88 -2.20 -4.68
N VAL A 73 6.36 -2.17 -3.44
CA VAL A 73 6.54 -3.25 -2.46
C VAL A 73 5.96 -4.56 -2.98
N LEU A 74 4.76 -4.55 -3.55
CA LEU A 74 4.13 -5.74 -4.13
C LEU A 74 4.95 -6.30 -5.29
N GLY A 75 5.46 -5.44 -6.17
CA GLY A 75 6.29 -5.86 -7.29
C GLY A 75 7.63 -6.45 -6.86
N VAL A 76 8.27 -5.86 -5.84
CA VAL A 76 9.49 -6.43 -5.23
C VAL A 76 9.18 -7.77 -4.57
N TYR A 77 8.06 -7.89 -3.85
CA TYR A 77 7.63 -9.16 -3.25
C TYR A 77 7.46 -10.25 -4.30
N LEU A 78 6.70 -9.98 -5.37
CA LEU A 78 6.49 -10.93 -6.46
C LEU A 78 7.79 -11.31 -7.17
N ALA A 79 8.70 -10.35 -7.36
CA ALA A 79 10.00 -10.63 -7.95
C ALA A 79 10.90 -11.51 -7.08
N LEU A 80 10.71 -11.49 -5.76
CA LEU A 80 11.46 -12.32 -4.83
C LEU A 80 10.80 -13.69 -4.63
N THR A 81 9.48 -13.83 -4.76
CA THR A 81 8.77 -15.06 -4.40
C THR A 81 8.38 -15.96 -5.57
N LEU A 82 8.20 -15.41 -6.79
CA LEU A 82 7.83 -16.20 -7.97
C LEU A 82 9.03 -16.91 -8.63
N PRO A 83 10.16 -16.22 -8.87
CA PRO A 83 11.24 -16.80 -9.67
C PRO A 83 12.45 -17.25 -8.84
N LEU A 84 12.64 -16.73 -7.62
CA LEU A 84 13.69 -17.23 -6.74
C LEU A 84 13.13 -18.42 -5.98
N ASP A 85 13.75 -19.58 -6.14
CA ASP A 85 13.42 -20.80 -5.42
C ASP A 85 13.87 -20.66 -3.95
N LEU A 86 13.19 -19.77 -3.21
CA LEU A 86 13.48 -19.42 -1.84
C LEU A 86 13.17 -20.61 -0.93
N THR A 87 14.03 -20.88 0.04
CA THR A 87 13.74 -21.88 1.06
C THR A 87 12.52 -21.44 1.88
N ASP A 88 11.74 -22.38 2.43
CA ASP A 88 10.52 -22.09 3.22
C ASP A 88 10.72 -20.99 4.29
N THR A 89 11.89 -20.98 4.93
CA THR A 89 12.26 -19.97 5.94
C THR A 89 12.48 -18.56 5.36
N GLN A 90 13.05 -18.46 4.16
CA GLN A 90 13.27 -17.20 3.45
C GLN A 90 11.95 -16.66 2.89
N GLN A 91 11.10 -17.55 2.37
CA GLN A 91 9.77 -17.18 1.88
C GLN A 91 8.88 -16.68 3.02
N ALA A 92 8.88 -17.36 4.18
CA ALA A 92 8.14 -16.91 5.37
C ALA A 92 8.60 -15.52 5.85
N ARG A 93 9.91 -15.26 5.90
CA ARG A 93 10.44 -13.93 6.27
C ARG A 93 10.03 -12.85 5.27
N THR A 94 10.13 -13.16 3.97
CA THR A 94 9.77 -12.22 2.89
C THR A 94 8.29 -11.88 2.92
N ASP A 95 7.44 -12.87 3.18
CA ASP A 95 6.00 -12.71 3.36
C ASP A 95 5.64 -11.87 4.59
N THR A 96 6.25 -12.16 5.75
CA THR A 96 6.06 -11.32 6.95
C THR A 96 6.46 -9.87 6.70
N VAL A 97 7.63 -9.63 6.10
CA VAL A 97 8.11 -8.27 5.81
C VAL A 97 7.17 -7.56 4.84
N ALA A 98 6.74 -8.22 3.76
CA ALA A 98 5.82 -7.65 2.79
C ALA A 98 4.46 -7.32 3.42
N LYS A 99 3.90 -8.21 4.25
CA LYS A 99 2.65 -7.99 4.99
C LYS A 99 2.76 -6.81 5.95
N VAL A 100 3.85 -6.71 6.72
CA VAL A 100 4.09 -5.59 7.63
C VAL A 100 4.17 -4.27 6.86
N LEU A 101 4.94 -4.23 5.76
CA LEU A 101 5.04 -3.04 4.91
C LEU A 101 3.69 -2.65 4.31
N ALA A 102 2.90 -3.63 3.85
CA ALA A 102 1.56 -3.40 3.32
C ALA A 102 0.61 -2.80 4.38
N VAL A 103 0.62 -3.33 5.61
CA VAL A 103 -0.18 -2.79 6.72
C VAL A 103 0.26 -1.37 7.06
N VAL A 104 1.57 -1.11 7.18
CA VAL A 104 2.10 0.23 7.46
C VAL A 104 1.68 1.23 6.38
N LEU A 105 1.82 0.88 5.11
CA LEU A 105 1.40 1.74 3.99
C LEU A 105 -0.13 1.95 4.00
N GLY A 106 -0.90 0.92 4.32
CA GLY A 106 -2.35 1.00 4.49
C GLY A 106 -2.75 1.98 5.60
N ILE A 107 -2.08 1.94 6.75
CA ILE A 107 -2.29 2.88 7.86
C ILE A 107 -2.04 4.31 7.40
N PHE A 108 -0.90 4.58 6.75
CA PHE A 108 -0.59 5.91 6.22
C PHE A 108 -1.64 6.41 5.22
N LEU A 109 -2.14 5.51 4.36
CA LEU A 109 -3.21 5.83 3.42
C LEU A 109 -4.50 6.21 4.15
N VAL A 110 -4.96 5.38 5.09
CA VAL A 110 -6.21 5.62 5.83
C VAL A 110 -6.12 6.90 6.67
N VAL A 111 -5.02 7.11 7.40
CA VAL A 111 -4.79 8.33 8.21
C VAL A 111 -4.75 9.57 7.32
N GLY A 112 -4.10 9.47 6.16
CA GLY A 112 -4.03 10.56 5.18
C GLY A 112 -5.39 10.93 4.62
N LEU A 113 -6.18 9.92 4.20
CA LEU A 113 -7.53 10.12 3.69
C LEU A 113 -8.45 10.71 4.76
N LEU A 114 -8.48 10.12 5.96
CA LEU A 114 -9.28 10.60 7.08
C LEU A 114 -8.96 12.07 7.40
N SER A 115 -7.67 12.40 7.49
CA SER A 115 -7.24 13.78 7.77
C SER A 115 -7.73 14.75 6.71
N LYS A 116 -7.59 14.43 5.41
CA LYS A 116 -8.03 15.31 4.33
C LYS A 116 -9.55 15.43 4.24
N THR A 117 -10.30 14.38 4.53
CA THR A 117 -11.76 14.41 4.60
C THR A 117 -12.22 15.32 5.73
N VAL A 118 -11.63 15.21 6.92
CA VAL A 118 -11.97 16.07 8.05
C VAL A 118 -11.62 17.53 7.76
N ASP A 119 -10.44 17.81 7.20
CA ASP A 119 -10.01 19.16 6.85
C ASP A 119 -11.00 19.81 5.83
N TRP A 120 -11.38 19.07 4.78
CA TRP A 120 -12.37 19.54 3.80
C TRP A 120 -13.76 19.75 4.43
N TYR A 121 -14.19 18.85 5.29
CA TYR A 121 -15.49 18.96 5.95
C TYR A 121 -15.56 20.20 6.84
N LEU A 122 -14.48 20.48 7.59
CA LEU A 122 -14.35 21.68 8.42
C LEU A 122 -14.39 22.96 7.58
N GLU A 123 -13.67 23.01 6.47
CA GLU A 123 -13.66 24.16 5.56
C GLU A 123 -15.04 24.41 4.92
N ASN A 124 -15.72 23.34 4.47
CA ASN A 124 -17.03 23.46 3.83
C ASN A 124 -18.16 23.79 4.82
N LEU A 125 -18.11 23.29 6.07
CA LEU A 125 -19.07 23.67 7.11
C LEU A 125 -18.88 25.12 7.57
N ALA A 126 -17.64 25.57 7.75
CA ALA A 126 -17.34 26.95 8.12
C ALA A 126 -17.86 27.97 7.10
N GLY A 127 -17.93 27.59 5.82
CA GLY A 127 -18.48 28.42 4.76
C GLY A 127 -20.00 28.48 4.67
N LYS A 128 -20.75 27.56 5.31
CA LYS A 128 -22.20 27.41 5.07
C LYS A 128 -23.11 27.57 6.30
N THR A 129 -22.63 27.42 7.54
CA THR A 129 -23.55 27.47 8.70
C THR A 129 -22.87 27.93 9.99
N GLN A 130 -23.45 28.93 10.66
CA GLN A 130 -23.24 29.25 12.09
C GLN A 130 -23.87 28.18 13.02
N GLY A 131 -23.76 26.90 12.65
CA GLY A 131 -24.56 25.81 13.21
C GLY A 131 -23.82 25.01 14.28
N ILE A 132 -24.04 25.36 15.55
CA ILE A 132 -24.23 24.58 16.80
C ILE A 132 -23.37 23.32 17.08
N ILE A 133 -22.95 22.51 16.10
CA ILE A 133 -21.92 21.49 16.32
C ILE A 133 -20.61 22.24 16.48
N ASP A 134 -20.15 22.33 17.73
CA ASP A 134 -18.95 23.06 18.11
C ASP A 134 -17.80 22.54 17.25
N VAL A 135 -17.41 23.32 16.23
CA VAL A 135 -16.38 23.02 15.22
C VAL A 135 -15.07 22.58 15.90
N LYS A 136 -14.91 22.93 17.18
CA LYS A 136 -13.84 22.54 18.09
C LYS A 136 -13.77 21.04 18.42
N LEU A 137 -14.86 20.28 18.30
CA LEU A 137 -14.87 18.83 18.59
C LEU A 137 -14.29 17.98 17.45
N PHE A 138 -14.36 18.45 16.20
CA PHE A 138 -13.83 17.73 15.04
C PHE A 138 -12.31 17.49 15.09
N PRO A 139 -11.47 18.47 15.48
CA PRO A 139 -10.05 18.24 15.73
C PRO A 139 -9.79 17.16 16.80
N LEU A 140 -10.63 17.10 17.83
CA LEU A 140 -10.51 16.08 18.88
C LEU A 140 -10.86 14.69 18.34
N ILE A 141 -11.97 14.56 17.61
CA ILE A 141 -12.38 13.31 16.96
C ILE A 141 -11.30 12.83 16.00
N ARG A 142 -10.71 13.73 15.19
CA ARG A 142 -9.59 13.41 14.31
C ARG A 142 -8.41 12.85 15.09
N ARG A 143 -8.01 13.51 16.19
CA ARG A 143 -6.87 13.05 17.01
C ARG A 143 -7.13 11.67 17.60
N VAL A 144 -8.32 11.45 18.14
CA VAL A 144 -8.73 10.16 18.72
C VAL A 144 -8.74 9.07 17.64
N ALA A 145 -9.38 9.31 16.49
CA ALA A 145 -9.43 8.36 15.39
C ALA A 145 -8.02 7.99 14.87
N VAL A 146 -7.13 8.97 14.75
CA VAL A 146 -5.73 8.73 14.34
C VAL A 146 -4.99 7.86 15.37
N VAL A 147 -5.17 8.12 16.67
CA VAL A 147 -4.59 7.29 17.74
C VAL A 147 -5.15 5.86 17.68
N PHE A 148 -6.46 5.69 17.49
CA PHE A 148 -7.09 4.38 17.33
C PHE A 148 -6.55 3.63 16.12
N ILE A 149 -6.40 4.29 14.96
CA ILE A 149 -5.86 3.67 13.75
C ILE A 149 -4.41 3.24 13.98
N TYR A 150 -3.57 4.05 14.62
CA TYR A 150 -2.21 3.65 14.97
C TYR A 150 -2.17 2.51 15.98
N GLY A 151 -3.08 2.49 16.96
CA GLY A 151 -3.19 1.41 17.93
C GLY A 151 -3.55 0.08 17.29
N LEU A 152 -4.61 0.06 16.47
CA LEU A 152 -5.01 -1.12 15.69
C LEU A 152 -3.91 -1.53 14.70
N GLY A 153 -3.28 -0.55 14.07
CA GLY A 153 -2.19 -0.78 13.14
C GLY A 153 -0.97 -1.42 13.80
N ALA A 154 -0.57 -0.94 14.98
CA ALA A 154 0.50 -1.53 15.76
C ALA A 154 0.14 -2.95 16.20
N LEU A 155 -1.12 -3.18 16.62
CA LEU A 155 -1.61 -4.51 16.99
C LEU A 155 -1.51 -5.48 15.81
N LEU A 156 -1.94 -5.08 14.62
CA LEU A 156 -1.82 -5.88 13.39
C LEU A 156 -0.36 -6.17 13.03
N VAL A 157 0.54 -5.19 13.20
CA VAL A 157 1.98 -5.42 12.96
C VAL A 157 2.56 -6.41 13.97
N MET A 158 2.18 -6.32 15.25
CA MET A 158 2.63 -7.26 16.28
C MET A 158 2.13 -8.68 16.01
N ASP A 159 0.86 -8.83 15.61
CA ASP A 159 0.26 -10.11 15.20
C ASP A 159 1.02 -10.74 14.02
N LEU A 160 1.31 -9.93 12.99
CA LEU A 160 2.08 -10.38 11.81
C LEU A 160 3.50 -10.81 12.14
N LEU A 161 4.12 -10.25 13.19
CA LEU A 161 5.45 -10.63 13.65
C LEU A 161 5.43 -11.91 14.52
N GLY A 162 4.27 -12.53 14.71
CA GLY A 162 4.12 -13.73 15.55
C GLY A 162 4.25 -13.42 17.04
N ILE A 163 4.12 -12.15 17.44
CA ILE A 163 4.02 -11.78 18.86
C ILE A 163 2.59 -12.11 19.27
N ASN A 164 2.42 -13.14 20.11
CA ASN A 164 1.12 -13.57 20.62
C ASN A 164 0.33 -12.36 21.16
N ILE A 165 -0.75 -12.01 20.47
CA ILE A 165 -1.72 -10.98 20.89
C ILE A 165 -2.74 -11.52 21.89
N SER A 166 -2.81 -12.84 22.13
CA SER A 166 -3.67 -13.44 23.17
C SER A 166 -3.58 -12.78 24.56
N PRO A 167 -2.44 -12.28 25.06
CA PRO A 167 -2.38 -11.57 26.34
C PRO A 167 -2.98 -10.15 26.33
N LEU A 168 -3.35 -9.60 25.16
CA LEU A 168 -3.88 -8.23 25.00
C LEU A 168 -5.39 -8.17 24.73
N ILE A 169 -6.00 -9.31 24.36
CA ILE A 169 -7.45 -9.48 24.13
C ILE A 169 -8.14 -10.36 25.20
N ALA A 170 -7.37 -10.95 26.12
CA ALA A 170 -7.85 -11.78 27.22
C ALA A 170 -8.06 -10.98 28.51
#